data_AF-A0A1B6FU24-F1
#
_entry.id   AF-A0A1B6FU24-F1
#
_cell.length_a   1.000
_cell.length_b   1.000
_cell.length_c   1.000
_cell.angle_alpha   90.00
_cell.angle_beta   90.00
_cell.angle_gamma   90.00
#
_symmetry.space_group_name_H-M   'P 1'
#
loop_
_entity.id
_entity.type
_entity.pdbx_description
1 polymer ?
#
loop_
_entity_poly.entity_id
_entity_poly.type
_entity_poly.pdbx_seq_one_letter_code
_entity_poly.pdbx_strand_id
1 'polypeptide(L)'
;NYYIANLALADIVIGLFAIPFEFQSALLQRWIFPAFMCSFCPFVKVISVSVSVFTLAAIAVDRHRAILTPFTARVSKVQFKLVISFIWLVSGLMGAPYLFAMGLVK
;
A
#
# COMPACT_ATOMS: atom_id res chain seq x y z
N ASN A 1 -0.92 -15.56 10.24
CA ASN A 1 -0.04 -14.87 9.26
C ASN A 1 -0.77 -13.70 8.61
N TYR A 2 -1.20 -12.72 9.40
CA TYR A 2 -2.00 -11.63 8.86
C TYR A 2 -1.15 -10.60 8.09
N TYR A 3 0.15 -10.42 8.43
CA TYR A 3 1.02 -9.48 7.69
C TYR A 3 1.22 -9.94 6.24
N ILE A 4 1.46 -11.23 6.05
CA ILE A 4 1.64 -11.84 4.72
C ILE A 4 0.35 -11.73 3.89
N ALA A 5 -0.82 -11.91 4.52
CA ALA A 5 -2.10 -11.74 3.82
C ALA A 5 -2.35 -10.27 3.40
N ASN A 6 -2.04 -9.30 4.27
CA ASN A 6 -2.14 -7.88 3.94
C ASN A 6 -1.17 -7.48 2.81
N LEU A 7 0.05 -8.00 2.85
CA LEU A 7 1.06 -7.80 1.81
C LEU A 7 0.59 -8.37 0.46
N ALA A 8 0.14 -9.63 0.44
CA ALA A 8 -0.37 -10.27 -0.77
C ALA A 8 -1.56 -9.52 -1.37
N LEU A 9 -2.47 -9.01 -0.53
CA LEU A 9 -3.59 -8.20 -0.99
C LEU A 9 -3.10 -6.90 -1.65
N ALA A 10 -2.15 -6.18 -1.03
CA ALA A 10 -1.59 -4.95 -1.57
C ALA A 10 -0.92 -5.18 -2.94
N ASP A 11 -0.13 -6.25 -3.07
CA ASP A 11 0.56 -6.58 -4.31
C ASP A 11 -0.41 -7.01 -5.43
N ILE A 12 -1.47 -7.76 -5.11
CA ILE A 12 -2.54 -8.11 -6.06
C ILE A 12 -3.26 -6.85 -6.54
N VAL A 13 -3.57 -5.90 -5.64
CA VAL A 13 -4.22 -4.63 -6.01
C VAL A 13 -3.35 -3.83 -6.98
N ILE A 14 -2.03 -3.77 -6.75
CA ILE A 14 -1.08 -3.14 -7.68
C ILE A 14 -1.12 -3.86 -9.03
N GLY A 15 -1.02 -5.19 -9.02
CA GLY A 15 -1.00 -6.02 -10.23
C GLY A 15 -2.25 -5.88 -11.08
N LEU A 16 -3.42 -5.73 -10.45
CA LEU A 16 -4.70 -5.61 -11.16
C LEU A 16 -4.98 -4.18 -11.67
N PHE A 17 -4.64 -3.15 -10.88
CA PHE A 17 -5.09 -1.78 -11.15
C PHE A 17 -3.99 -0.78 -11.52
N ALA A 18 -2.79 -0.91 -10.99
CA ALA A 18 -1.73 0.04 -11.30
C ALA A 18 -0.99 -0.39 -12.57
N ILE A 19 -0.59 -1.67 -12.64
CA ILE A 19 0.28 -2.17 -13.71
C ILE A 19 -0.37 -2.04 -15.10
N PRO A 20 -1.52 -2.68 -15.41
CA PRO A 20 -2.06 -2.68 -16.77
C PRO A 20 -2.50 -1.29 -17.25
N PHE A 21 -3.05 -0.47 -16.35
CA PHE A 21 -3.58 0.85 -16.69
C PHE A 21 -2.48 1.88 -16.90
N GLU A 22 -1.48 1.93 -16.02
CA GLU A 22 -0.32 2.81 -16.21
C GLU A 22 0.55 2.34 -17.39
N PHE A 23 0.72 1.02 -17.56
CA PHE A 23 1.48 0.46 -18.67
C PHE A 23 0.86 0.83 -20.02
N GLN A 24 -0.48 0.73 -20.14
CA GLN A 24 -1.18 1.15 -21.35
C GLN A 24 -1.05 2.66 -21.60
N SER A 25 -1.16 3.48 -20.55
CA SER A 25 -0.95 4.93 -20.66
C SER A 25 0.49 5.26 -21.09
N ALA A 26 1.47 4.51 -20.62
CA ALA A 26 2.88 4.68 -20.98
C ALA A 26 3.15 4.24 -22.42
N LEU A 27 2.51 3.17 -22.91
CA LEU A 27 2.64 2.73 -24.30
C LEU A 27 2.01 3.71 -25.30
N LEU A 28 0.80 4.18 -25.01
CA LEU A 28 0.05 5.04 -25.92
C LEU A 28 0.41 6.53 -25.79
N GLN A 29 1.19 6.90 -24.76
CA GLN A 29 1.52 8.30 -24.40
C GLN A 29 0.28 9.20 -24.26
N ARG A 30 -0.89 8.60 -23.99
CA ARG A 30 -2.17 9.30 -23.82
C ARG A 30 -3.06 8.56 -22.85
N TRP A 31 -3.84 9.30 -22.07
CA TRP A 31 -4.82 8.73 -21.14
C TRP A 31 -6.17 8.52 -21.84
N ILE A 32 -6.54 7.27 -22.10
CA ILE A 32 -7.80 6.90 -22.79
C ILE A 32 -8.95 6.55 -21.82
N PHE A 33 -8.64 6.34 -20.55
CA PHE A 33 -9.61 5.95 -19.52
C PHE A 33 -10.35 7.18 -18.97
N PRO A 34 -11.46 6.98 -18.24
CA PRO A 34 -12.15 8.07 -17.58
C PRO A 34 -11.22 8.93 -16.72
N ALA A 35 -11.51 10.23 -16.63
CA ALA A 35 -10.69 11.19 -15.89
C ALA A 35 -10.52 10.82 -14.40
N PHE A 36 -11.50 10.13 -13.79
CA PHE A 36 -11.36 9.66 -12.40
C PHE A 36 -10.24 8.63 -12.24
N MET A 37 -10.03 7.76 -13.24
CA MET A 37 -9.00 6.72 -13.19
C MET A 37 -7.59 7.33 -13.24
N CYS A 38 -7.45 8.51 -13.88
CA CYS A 38 -6.17 9.21 -14.00
C CYS A 38 -5.58 9.58 -12.64
N SER A 39 -6.41 9.99 -11.67
CA SER A 39 -5.99 10.29 -10.31
C SER A 39 -6.07 9.06 -9.39
N PHE A 40 -7.02 8.15 -9.64
CA PHE A 40 -7.26 6.97 -8.82
C PHE A 40 -6.15 5.91 -8.96
N CYS A 41 -5.68 5.61 -10.17
CA CYS A 41 -4.60 4.64 -10.39
C CYS A 41 -3.31 4.99 -9.63
N PRO A 42 -2.74 6.21 -9.76
CA PRO A 42 -1.55 6.59 -9.00
C PRO A 42 -1.80 6.67 -7.49
N PHE A 43 -3.01 7.08 -7.05
CA PHE A 43 -3.40 7.04 -5.64
C PHE A 43 -3.35 5.62 -5.07
N VAL A 44 -4.00 4.67 -5.73
CA VAL A 44 -4.01 3.25 -5.31
C VAL A 44 -2.61 2.66 -5.34
N LYS A 45 -1.80 2.99 -6.36
CA LYS A 45 -0.41 2.55 -6.45
C LYS A 45 0.40 3.02 -5.25
N VAL A 46 0.35 4.31 -4.93
CA VAL A 46 1.11 4.89 -3.81
C VAL A 46 0.68 4.27 -2.49
N ILE A 47 -0.64 4.16 -2.25
CA ILE A 47 -1.14 3.52 -1.04
C ILE A 47 -0.62 2.08 -0.92
N SER A 48 -0.83 1.26 -1.95
CA SER A 48 -0.48 -0.15 -1.88
C SER A 48 1.03 -0.37 -1.74
N VAL A 49 1.85 0.40 -2.45
CA VAL A 49 3.33 0.33 -2.33
C VAL A 49 3.76 0.72 -0.91
N SER A 50 3.23 1.82 -0.37
CA SER A 50 3.55 2.23 1.01
C SER A 50 3.09 1.19 2.03
N VAL A 51 1.88 0.62 1.87
CA VAL A 51 1.38 -0.47 2.71
C VAL A 51 2.32 -1.67 2.66
N SER A 52 2.78 -2.09 1.47
CA SER A 52 3.71 -3.21 1.31
C SER A 52 5.03 -2.96 2.02
N VAL A 53 5.65 -1.78 1.82
CA VAL A 53 6.93 -1.42 2.45
C VAL A 53 6.81 -1.37 3.97
N PHE A 54 5.78 -0.73 4.52
CA PHE A 54 5.58 -0.67 5.96
C PHE A 54 5.23 -2.04 6.56
N THR A 55 4.50 -2.89 5.83
CA THR A 55 4.20 -4.25 6.25
C THR A 55 5.48 -5.09 6.32
N LEU A 56 6.36 -4.99 5.31
CA LEU A 56 7.67 -5.64 5.31
C LEU A 56 8.55 -5.16 6.47
N ALA A 57 8.57 -3.86 6.75
CA ALA A 57 9.28 -3.31 7.90
C ALA A 57 8.73 -3.87 9.23
N ALA A 58 7.42 -3.96 9.38
CA ALA A 58 6.78 -4.55 10.56
C ALA A 58 7.14 -6.04 10.73
N ILE A 59 7.16 -6.81 9.63
CA ILE A 59 7.62 -8.20 9.63
C ILE A 59 9.08 -8.29 10.07
N ALA A 60 9.97 -7.45 9.53
CA ALA A 60 11.38 -7.44 9.87
C ALA A 60 11.60 -7.15 11.37
N VAL A 61 10.86 -6.18 11.93
CA VAL A 61 10.89 -5.86 13.36
C VAL A 61 10.37 -7.03 14.21
N ASP A 62 9.27 -7.66 13.82
CA ASP A 62 8.73 -8.84 14.50
C ASP A 62 9.76 -9.97 14.56
N ARG A 63 10.40 -10.29 13.42
CA ARG A 63 11.45 -11.31 13.34
C ARG A 63 12.66 -10.95 14.20
N HIS A 64 13.11 -9.70 14.16
CA HIS A 64 14.22 -9.22 14.97
C HIS A 64 13.93 -9.36 16.47
N ARG A 65 12.73 -8.95 16.92
CA ARG A 65 12.30 -9.10 18.33
C ARG A 65 12.17 -10.56 18.75
N ALA A 66 11.68 -11.43 17.86
CA ALA A 66 11.58 -12.86 18.13
C ALA A 66 12.93 -13.53 18.37
N ILE A 67 13.98 -13.09 17.67
CA ILE A 67 15.36 -13.58 17.86
C ILE A 67 15.91 -13.12 19.21
N LEU A 68 15.72 -11.85 19.58
CA LEU A 68 16.29 -11.29 20.81
C LEU A 68 15.50 -11.65 22.08
N THR A 69 14.19 -11.88 21.98
CA THR A 69 13.31 -12.11 23.15
C THR A 69 12.37 -13.31 22.95
N PRO A 70 12.91 -14.55 22.94
CA PRO A 70 12.16 -15.75 22.54
C PRO A 70 10.93 -16.06 23.41
N PHE A 71 10.93 -15.66 24.69
CA PHE A 71 9.83 -15.95 25.63
C PHE A 71 8.73 -14.87 25.71
N THR A 72 8.94 -13.67 25.14
CA THR A 72 7.99 -12.54 25.24
C THR A 72 7.48 -12.06 23.87
N ALA A 73 7.97 -12.64 22.78
CA ALA A 73 7.76 -12.14 21.42
C ALA A 73 6.36 -12.40 20.82
N ARG A 74 5.38 -12.91 21.59
CA ARG A 74 4.04 -13.18 21.04
C ARG A 74 3.24 -11.88 20.91
N VAL A 75 3.30 -11.27 19.74
CA VAL A 75 2.48 -10.09 19.40
C VAL A 75 1.01 -10.48 19.43
N SER A 76 0.20 -9.73 20.19
CA SER A 76 -1.24 -9.99 20.31
C SER A 76 -1.97 -9.65 19.00
N LYS A 77 -3.09 -10.35 18.74
CA LYS A 77 -3.98 -10.05 17.59
C LYS A 77 -4.46 -8.59 17.58
N VAL A 78 -4.57 -7.97 18.76
CA VAL A 78 -4.98 -6.56 18.90
C VAL A 78 -3.86 -5.62 18.43
N GLN A 79 -2.63 -5.85 18.89
CA GLN A 79 -1.45 -5.08 18.45
C GLN A 79 -1.26 -5.16 16.94
N PHE A 80 -1.44 -6.35 16.38
CA PHE A 80 -1.39 -6.57 14.95
C PHE A 80 -2.39 -5.69 14.17
N LYS A 81 -3.67 -5.70 14.58
CA LYS A 81 -4.71 -4.89 13.93
C LYS A 81 -4.42 -3.39 14.03
N LEU A 82 -3.89 -2.95 15.18
CA LEU A 82 -3.49 -1.55 15.38
C LEU A 82 -2.36 -1.16 14.42
N VAL A 83 -1.33 -1.99 14.27
CA VAL A 83 -0.21 -1.75 13.34
C VAL A 83 -0.71 -1.66 11.90
N ILE A 84 -1.55 -2.60 11.45
CA ILE A 84 -2.14 -2.54 10.11
C ILE A 84 -2.98 -1.27 9.93
N SER A 85 -3.86 -0.95 10.88
CA SER A 85 -4.68 0.25 10.79
C SER A 85 -3.84 1.51 10.68
N PHE A 86 -2.75 1.60 11.45
CA PHE A 86 -1.81 2.71 11.38
C PHE A 86 -1.12 2.81 10.02
N ILE A 87 -0.66 1.68 9.48
CA ILE A 87 -0.04 1.60 8.15
C ILE A 87 -0.99 2.12 7.07
N TRP A 88 -2.25 1.68 7.08
CA TRP A 88 -3.24 2.13 6.10
C TRP A 88 -3.54 3.63 6.20
N LEU A 89 -3.62 4.17 7.43
CA LEU A 89 -3.82 5.61 7.64
C LEU A 89 -2.65 6.43 7.10
N VAL A 90 -1.41 6.05 7.44
CA VAL A 90 -0.20 6.75 6.97
C VAL A 90 -0.06 6.66 5.45
N SER A 91 -0.27 5.48 4.87
CA SER A 91 -0.24 5.30 3.41
C SER A 91 -1.32 6.12 2.71
N GLY A 92 -2.53 6.20 3.28
CA GLY A 92 -3.61 7.04 2.77
C GLY A 92 -3.27 8.53 2.78
N LEU A 93 -2.66 9.01 3.87
CA LEU A 93 -2.14 10.38 3.98
C LEU A 93 -1.05 10.67 2.94
N MET A 94 -0.14 9.72 2.69
CA MET A 94 0.89 9.85 1.65
C MET A 94 0.30 9.84 0.22
N GLY A 95 -0.79 9.12 0.00
CA GLY A 95 -1.51 9.10 -1.28
C GLY A 95 -2.38 10.33 -1.52
N ALA A 96 -2.84 11.01 -0.47
CA ALA A 96 -3.76 12.14 -0.57
C ALA A 96 -3.33 13.26 -1.55
N PRO A 97 -2.05 13.68 -1.61
CA PRO A 97 -1.60 14.68 -2.57
C PRO A 97 -1.92 14.34 -4.03
N TYR A 98 -1.93 13.06 -4.41
CA TYR A 98 -2.25 12.65 -5.78
C TYR A 98 -3.72 12.86 -6.13
N LEU A 99 -4.62 12.71 -5.15
CA LEU A 99 -6.05 13.03 -5.34
C LEU A 99 -6.27 14.54 -5.42
N PHE A 100 -5.63 15.32 -4.55
CA PHE A 100 -5.81 16.77 -4.50
C PHE A 100 -5.12 17.50 -5.67
N ALA A 101 -3.87 17.14 -5.99
CA ALA A 101 -3.11 17.79 -7.05
C ALA A 101 -3.73 17.55 -8.43
N MET A 102 -4.15 16.32 -8.74
CA MET A 102 -4.78 16.04 -10.05
C MET A 102 -6.25 16.47 -10.13
N GLY A 103 -6.95 16.61 -9.00
CA GLY A 103 -8.28 17.22 -8.96
C GLY A 103 -8.26 18.73 -9.23
N LEU A 104 -7.15 19.41 -8.92
CA LEU A 104 -6.93 20.84 -9.17
C LEU A 104 -6.47 21.17 -10.60
N VAL A 105 -6.01 20.19 -11.39
CA VAL A 105 -5.53 20.39 -12.77
C VAL A 105 -6.64 20.14 -13.81
N LYS A 106 -7.91 20.23 -13.40
CA LYS A 106 -9.06 20.21 -14.33
C LYS A 106 -9.51 21.62 -14.71
#